data_AF-A0A0J6ZC69-F1
#
_entry.id   AF-A0A0J6ZC69-F1
#
_cell.length_a   1.000
_cell.length_b   1.000
_cell.length_c   1.000
_cell.angle_alpha   90.00
_cell.angle_beta   90.00
_cell.angle_gamma   90.00
#
_symmetry.space_group_name_H-M   'P 1'
#
loop_
_entity.id
_entity.type
_entity.pdbx_description
1 polymer ?
#
loop_
_entity_poly.entity_id
_entity_poly.type
_entity_poly.pdbx_seq_one_letter_code
_entity_poly.pdbx_strand_id
1 'polypeptide(L)'
;MDTPDHQEDADDDTDATTHKSPFGEMMDSRNAHLDALPGKMYRDWFEQLNRASSVFAGNSVELEKHFTQFVGTQMFVSELPEDFGSEAARLLHNYLAALATLRDVMRGIHRRVWPERHAPGTDDKRTKWEVDVWTPKVDELLSDEPTTFLVDLRNYSLHYAIPVTSMTTNFSSTGRGGPTALWNTITVDRAELLKWDGWRSKGRKYITSHSGDNVDVMTPIATYSTQVREFFGWFWQQIENTNRIAIDEYFCKSMEFGLYLQHDSMLGRFGPDGRGVLRPKLAEARRQRAEFGTRGWRLITLDESGEWVVGERDPDWPPLPPGPR
;
A
#
# COMPACT_ATOMS: atom_id res chain seq x y z
N MET A 1 -42.50 -67.58 -5.28
CA MET A 1 -42.96 -66.55 -4.33
C MET A 1 -42.04 -66.68 -3.14
N ASP A 2 -41.07 -65.78 -3.07
CA ASP A 2 -40.30 -65.35 -1.90
C ASP A 2 -39.12 -64.54 -2.44
N THR A 3 -39.17 -63.25 -2.21
CA THR A 3 -38.11 -62.27 -2.52
C THR A 3 -37.82 -61.58 -1.20
N PRO A 4 -36.57 -61.53 -0.71
CA PRO A 4 -36.29 -61.01 0.60
C PRO A 4 -36.31 -59.48 0.63
N ASP A 5 -36.83 -58.95 1.74
CA ASP A 5 -36.89 -57.53 2.11
C ASP A 5 -35.53 -56.83 1.94
N HIS A 6 -35.55 -55.70 1.22
CA HIS A 6 -34.53 -54.67 1.33
C HIS A 6 -34.85 -53.81 2.55
N GLN A 7 -34.04 -53.95 3.59
CA GLN A 7 -34.04 -53.05 4.73
C GLN A 7 -33.14 -51.86 4.38
N GLU A 8 -33.75 -50.68 4.30
CA GLU A 8 -33.08 -49.38 4.16
C GLU A 8 -32.18 -49.15 5.38
N ASP A 9 -30.87 -49.12 5.15
CA ASP A 9 -29.90 -48.60 6.11
C ASP A 9 -30.10 -47.09 6.21
N ALA A 10 -30.71 -46.65 7.31
CA ALA A 10 -30.77 -45.26 7.69
C ALA A 10 -29.34 -44.77 7.98
N ASP A 11 -28.89 -43.79 7.20
CA ASP A 11 -27.71 -42.99 7.48
C ASP A 11 -27.81 -42.41 8.90
N ASP A 12 -27.00 -42.96 9.80
CA ASP A 12 -26.72 -42.44 11.13
C ASP A 12 -25.81 -41.22 10.96
N ASP A 13 -26.42 -40.09 10.59
CA ASP A 13 -25.78 -38.77 10.61
C ASP A 13 -25.60 -38.36 12.08
N THR A 14 -24.64 -39.00 12.75
CA THR A 14 -24.23 -38.63 14.10
C THR A 14 -23.59 -37.24 14.03
N ASP A 15 -24.39 -36.26 14.41
CA ASP A 15 -24.05 -34.88 14.70
C ASP A 15 -22.81 -34.83 15.60
N ALA A 16 -21.62 -34.74 14.99
CA ALA A 16 -20.34 -34.71 15.67
C ALA A 16 -20.20 -33.35 16.37
N THR A 17 -20.76 -33.25 17.59
CA THR A 17 -20.60 -32.09 18.46
C THR A 17 -19.12 -31.86 18.71
N THR A 18 -18.56 -30.88 18.00
CA THR A 18 -17.15 -30.52 18.10
C THR A 18 -16.94 -29.83 19.44
N HIS A 19 -16.44 -30.56 20.43
CA HIS A 19 -16.12 -30.00 21.75
C HIS A 19 -15.01 -28.95 21.62
N LYS A 20 -15.36 -27.67 21.78
CA LYS A 20 -14.37 -26.58 21.83
C LYS A 20 -13.74 -26.51 23.22
N SER A 21 -12.42 -26.35 23.27
CA SER A 21 -11.75 -26.11 24.55
C SER A 21 -12.06 -24.69 25.06
N PRO A 22 -11.99 -24.43 26.37
CA PRO A 22 -12.14 -23.06 26.91
C PRO A 22 -11.18 -22.05 26.28
N PHE A 23 -9.99 -22.51 25.87
CA PHE A 23 -9.04 -21.68 25.11
C PHE A 23 -9.57 -21.38 23.71
N GLY A 24 -10.11 -22.37 23.00
CA GLY A 24 -10.73 -22.18 21.68
C GLY A 24 -11.91 -21.23 21.71
N GLU A 25 -12.77 -21.32 22.74
CA GLU A 25 -13.90 -20.38 22.92
C GLU A 25 -13.43 -18.94 23.14
N MET A 26 -12.39 -18.74 23.97
CA MET A 26 -11.79 -17.42 24.17
C MET A 26 -11.18 -16.88 22.86
N MET A 27 -10.50 -17.73 22.09
CA MET A 27 -9.92 -17.35 20.80
C MET A 27 -11.00 -16.85 19.84
N ASP A 28 -12.06 -17.64 19.70
CA ASP A 28 -13.17 -17.33 18.80
C ASP A 28 -13.88 -16.03 19.22
N SER A 29 -14.19 -15.88 20.51
CA SER A 29 -14.83 -14.68 21.06
C SER A 29 -13.99 -13.41 20.82
N ARG A 30 -12.68 -13.47 21.04
CA ARG A 30 -11.81 -12.31 20.83
C ARG A 30 -11.60 -11.96 19.36
N ASN A 31 -11.45 -12.97 18.50
CA ASN A 31 -11.37 -12.74 17.06
C ASN A 31 -12.67 -12.12 16.54
N ALA A 32 -13.83 -12.64 16.97
CA ALA A 32 -15.12 -12.07 16.62
C ALA A 32 -15.26 -10.62 17.09
N HIS A 33 -14.79 -10.29 18.30
CA HIS A 33 -14.75 -8.91 18.78
C HIS A 33 -13.87 -8.01 17.92
N LEU A 34 -12.64 -8.45 17.62
CA LEU A 34 -11.72 -7.69 16.77
C LEU A 34 -12.27 -7.46 15.37
N ASP A 35 -12.96 -8.46 14.80
CA ASP A 35 -13.59 -8.36 13.48
C ASP A 35 -14.80 -7.41 13.48
N ALA A 36 -15.50 -7.28 14.62
CA ALA A 36 -16.61 -6.36 14.80
C ALA A 36 -16.18 -4.90 15.03
N LEU A 37 -14.93 -4.65 15.45
CA LEU A 37 -14.45 -3.30 15.69
C LEU A 37 -14.39 -2.47 14.39
N PRO A 38 -14.87 -1.21 14.39
CA PRO A 38 -14.79 -0.35 13.21
C PRO A 38 -13.37 -0.18 12.68
N GLY A 39 -12.35 -0.22 13.54
CA GLY A 39 -10.94 -0.14 13.17
C GLY A 39 -10.46 -1.24 12.21
N LYS A 40 -11.13 -2.41 12.20
CA LYS A 40 -10.77 -3.54 11.34
C LYS A 40 -10.77 -3.17 9.86
N MET A 41 -11.78 -2.42 9.40
CA MET A 41 -11.89 -2.03 8.00
C MET A 41 -10.72 -1.12 7.58
N TYR A 42 -10.26 -0.24 8.46
CA TYR A 42 -9.13 0.64 8.21
C TYR A 42 -7.83 -0.14 8.13
N ARG A 43 -7.63 -1.14 9.00
CA ARG A 43 -6.50 -2.07 8.89
C ARG A 43 -6.48 -2.77 7.53
N ASP A 44 -7.63 -3.26 7.05
CA ASP A 44 -7.71 -3.92 5.74
C ASP A 44 -7.46 -2.96 4.57
N TRP A 45 -7.89 -1.70 4.69
CA TRP A 45 -7.61 -0.66 3.68
C TRP A 45 -6.13 -0.23 3.70
N PHE A 46 -5.52 -0.08 4.87
CA PHE A 46 -4.09 0.18 5.00
C PHE A 46 -3.25 -0.97 4.45
N GLU A 47 -3.66 -2.22 4.64
CA GLU A 47 -3.00 -3.35 3.99
C GLU A 47 -3.12 -3.31 2.47
N GLN A 48 -4.30 -2.96 1.92
CA GLN A 48 -4.47 -2.78 0.48
C GLN A 48 -3.57 -1.66 -0.06
N LEU A 49 -3.46 -0.53 0.66
CA LEU A 49 -2.56 0.57 0.32
C LEU A 49 -1.10 0.13 0.36
N ASN A 50 -0.69 -0.56 1.42
CA ASN A 50 0.67 -1.06 1.56
C ASN A 50 1.04 -2.02 0.42
N ARG A 51 0.15 -2.96 0.05
CA ARG A 51 0.40 -3.86 -1.08
C ARG A 51 0.56 -3.10 -2.39
N ALA A 52 -0.33 -2.15 -2.68
CA ALA A 52 -0.23 -1.34 -3.90
C ALA A 52 1.04 -0.47 -3.92
N SER A 53 1.40 0.12 -2.77
CA SER A 53 2.62 0.89 -2.58
C SER A 53 3.88 0.03 -2.77
N SER A 54 3.90 -1.20 -2.23
CA SER A 54 5.00 -2.15 -2.42
C SER A 54 5.17 -2.56 -3.88
N VAL A 55 4.06 -2.80 -4.61
CA VAL A 55 4.12 -3.10 -6.05
C VAL A 55 4.70 -1.92 -6.82
N PHE A 56 4.25 -0.69 -6.55
CA PHE A 56 4.79 0.51 -7.16
C PHE A 56 6.29 0.71 -6.85
N ALA A 57 6.66 0.61 -5.57
CA ALA A 57 8.04 0.78 -5.13
C ALA A 57 8.98 -0.27 -5.74
N GLY A 58 8.56 -1.54 -5.78
CA GLY A 58 9.33 -2.62 -6.40
C GLY A 58 9.62 -2.34 -7.88
N ASN A 59 8.58 -2.00 -8.65
CA ASN A 59 8.75 -1.68 -10.08
C ASN A 59 9.59 -0.41 -10.30
N SER A 60 9.46 0.59 -9.42
CA SER A 60 10.32 1.79 -9.47
C SER A 60 11.79 1.44 -9.26
N VAL A 61 12.10 0.60 -8.27
CA VAL A 61 13.47 0.19 -7.95
C VAL A 61 14.06 -0.67 -9.07
N GLU A 62 13.28 -1.59 -9.64
CA GLU A 62 13.73 -2.42 -10.76
C GLU A 62 14.03 -1.58 -12.01
N LEU A 63 13.14 -0.64 -12.35
CA LEU A 63 13.36 0.28 -13.48
C LEU A 63 14.59 1.17 -13.27
N GLU A 64 14.71 1.78 -12.10
CA GLU A 64 15.86 2.62 -11.74
C GLU A 64 17.17 1.83 -11.78
N LYS A 65 17.17 0.61 -11.22
CA LYS A 65 18.32 -0.29 -11.25
C LYS A 65 18.74 -0.63 -12.68
N HIS A 66 17.80 -0.85 -13.60
CA HIS A 66 18.10 -1.10 -15.00
C HIS A 66 18.67 0.15 -15.68
N PHE A 67 18.04 1.31 -15.48
CA PHE A 67 18.45 2.57 -16.09
C PHE A 67 19.84 3.03 -15.64
N THR A 68 20.16 2.84 -14.36
CA THR A 68 21.46 3.23 -13.76
C THR A 68 22.63 2.34 -14.18
N GLN A 69 22.39 1.21 -14.85
CA GLN A 69 23.47 0.46 -15.51
C GLN A 69 24.08 1.23 -16.69
N PHE A 70 23.30 2.15 -17.28
CA PHE A 70 23.72 2.96 -18.42
C PHE A 70 23.83 4.44 -18.07
N VAL A 71 22.75 5.02 -17.53
CA VAL A 71 22.67 6.43 -17.14
C VAL A 71 23.62 6.69 -15.97
N GLY A 72 24.44 7.75 -16.08
CA GLY A 72 25.44 8.10 -15.06
C GLY A 72 26.74 7.31 -15.16
N THR A 73 26.88 6.40 -16.12
CA THR A 73 28.12 5.67 -16.39
C THR A 73 28.89 6.27 -17.57
N GLN A 74 30.10 5.77 -17.82
CA GLN A 74 30.91 6.08 -19.00
C GLN A 74 30.81 5.00 -20.10
N MET A 75 29.88 4.05 -19.94
CA MET A 75 29.65 2.98 -20.92
C MET A 75 29.10 3.56 -22.22
N PHE A 76 29.61 3.10 -23.36
CA PHE A 76 29.05 3.47 -24.66
C PHE A 76 27.80 2.65 -24.97
N VAL A 77 26.84 3.22 -25.70
CA VAL A 77 25.61 2.51 -26.12
C VAL A 77 25.91 1.19 -26.86
N SER A 78 27.02 1.12 -27.60
CA SER A 78 27.46 -0.09 -28.31
C SER A 78 27.91 -1.23 -27.39
N GLU A 79 28.15 -0.94 -26.12
CA GLU A 79 28.54 -1.93 -25.10
C GLU A 79 27.34 -2.48 -24.34
N LEU A 80 26.14 -1.95 -24.56
CA LEU A 80 24.93 -2.47 -23.94
C LEU A 80 24.56 -3.85 -24.48
N PRO A 81 24.01 -4.74 -23.64
CA PRO A 81 23.41 -5.98 -24.10
C PRO A 81 22.34 -5.74 -25.17
N GLU A 82 22.22 -6.65 -26.15
CA GLU A 82 21.24 -6.55 -27.24
C GLU A 82 19.79 -6.39 -26.73
N ASP A 83 19.46 -6.99 -25.59
CA ASP A 83 18.13 -7.00 -24.97
C ASP A 83 17.88 -5.83 -24.01
N PHE A 84 18.86 -4.95 -23.78
CA PHE A 84 18.76 -3.85 -22.82
C PHE A 84 17.56 -2.94 -23.10
N GLY A 85 17.32 -2.60 -24.37
CA GLY A 85 16.22 -1.74 -24.79
C GLY A 85 14.85 -2.40 -24.61
N SER A 86 14.72 -3.69 -24.94
CA SER A 86 13.47 -4.42 -24.73
C SER A 86 13.13 -4.56 -23.25
N GLU A 87 14.14 -4.78 -22.41
CA GLU A 87 13.96 -4.87 -20.96
C GLU A 87 13.62 -3.50 -20.35
N ALA A 88 14.26 -2.43 -20.82
CA ALA A 88 13.91 -1.06 -20.46
C ALA A 88 12.44 -0.74 -20.76
N ALA A 89 11.94 -1.10 -21.95
CA ALA A 89 10.54 -0.92 -22.31
C ALA A 89 9.59 -1.75 -21.43
N ARG A 90 9.94 -3.02 -21.14
CA ARG A 90 9.15 -3.89 -20.24
C ARG A 90 9.05 -3.32 -18.83
N LEU A 91 10.17 -2.91 -18.25
CA LEU A 91 10.21 -2.32 -16.90
C LEU A 91 9.49 -0.97 -16.85
N LEU A 92 9.63 -0.14 -17.88
CA LEU A 92 8.91 1.13 -17.98
C LEU A 92 7.39 0.89 -18.01
N HIS A 93 6.93 -0.06 -18.82
CA HIS A 93 5.51 -0.44 -18.85
C HIS A 93 5.01 -0.90 -17.47
N ASN A 94 5.76 -1.77 -16.80
CA ASN A 94 5.37 -2.27 -15.48
C ASN A 94 5.30 -1.15 -14.43
N TYR A 95 6.27 -0.23 -14.44
CA TYR A 95 6.26 0.95 -13.60
C TYR A 95 5.00 1.82 -13.84
N LEU A 96 4.69 2.11 -15.11
CA LEU A 96 3.50 2.89 -15.48
C LEU A 96 2.19 2.19 -15.07
N ALA A 97 2.12 0.86 -15.19
CA ALA A 97 0.98 0.07 -14.74
C ALA A 97 0.84 0.06 -13.21
N ALA A 98 1.96 -0.07 -12.49
CA ALA A 98 1.99 -0.05 -11.03
C ALA A 98 1.58 1.32 -10.45
N LEU A 99 2.03 2.41 -11.10
CA LEU A 99 1.60 3.78 -10.81
C LEU A 99 0.07 3.91 -10.87
N ALA A 100 -0.54 3.42 -11.95
CA ALA A 100 -1.99 3.46 -12.10
C ALA A 100 -2.72 2.63 -11.04
N THR A 101 -2.19 1.44 -10.73
CA THR A 101 -2.71 0.58 -9.66
C THR A 101 -2.72 1.31 -8.32
N LEU A 102 -1.62 1.95 -7.91
CA LEU A 102 -1.55 2.70 -6.67
C LEU A 102 -2.60 3.83 -6.63
N ARG A 103 -2.68 4.62 -7.70
CA ARG A 103 -3.67 5.70 -7.82
C ARG A 103 -5.10 5.20 -7.70
N ASP A 104 -5.44 4.12 -8.39
CA ASP A 104 -6.81 3.60 -8.42
C ASP A 104 -7.20 2.94 -7.08
N VAL A 105 -6.25 2.29 -6.39
CA VAL A 105 -6.46 1.79 -5.02
C VAL A 105 -6.73 2.94 -4.05
N MET A 106 -5.91 4.01 -4.07
CA MET A 106 -6.16 5.18 -3.22
C MET A 106 -7.51 5.83 -3.53
N ARG A 107 -7.86 5.94 -4.82
CA ARG A 107 -9.18 6.44 -5.26
C ARG A 107 -10.33 5.60 -4.71
N GLY A 108 -10.21 4.28 -4.82
CA GLY A 108 -11.21 3.34 -4.30
C GLY A 108 -11.38 3.47 -2.77
N ILE A 109 -10.28 3.63 -2.05
CA ILE A 109 -10.31 3.74 -0.58
C ILE A 109 -10.91 5.05 -0.13
N HIS A 110 -10.52 6.21 -0.68
CA HIS A 110 -11.08 7.47 -0.20
C HIS A 110 -12.60 7.56 -0.45
N ARG A 111 -13.11 6.94 -1.51
CA ARG A 111 -14.57 6.88 -1.77
C ARG A 111 -15.31 6.00 -0.77
N ARG A 112 -14.63 5.04 -0.13
CA ARG A 112 -15.19 4.24 0.97
C ARG A 112 -15.09 4.96 2.31
N VAL A 113 -13.98 5.66 2.56
CA VAL A 113 -13.77 6.44 3.79
C VAL A 113 -14.70 7.66 3.84
N TRP A 114 -14.84 8.38 2.73
CA TRP A 114 -15.70 9.57 2.61
C TRP A 114 -16.75 9.37 1.50
N PRO A 115 -17.83 8.60 1.76
CA PRO A 115 -18.78 8.18 0.72
C PRO A 115 -19.79 9.25 0.30
N GLU A 116 -19.86 10.38 1.00
CA GLU A 116 -20.84 11.43 0.73
C GLU A 116 -20.65 12.03 -0.67
N ARG A 117 -21.68 11.97 -1.52
CA ARG A 117 -21.61 12.45 -2.90
C ARG A 117 -21.57 13.97 -3.00
N HIS A 118 -20.76 14.48 -3.93
CA HIS A 118 -20.69 15.91 -4.23
C HIS A 118 -22.00 16.43 -4.86
N ALA A 119 -22.55 15.69 -5.83
CA ALA A 119 -23.79 16.03 -6.51
C ALA A 119 -24.79 14.86 -6.46
N PRO A 120 -25.52 14.68 -5.33
CA PRO A 120 -26.54 13.63 -5.21
C PRO A 120 -27.61 13.76 -6.30
N GLY A 121 -28.02 12.63 -6.90
CA GLY A 121 -29.03 12.61 -7.96
C GLY A 121 -28.51 12.85 -9.37
N THR A 122 -27.19 13.02 -9.54
CA THR A 122 -26.54 13.10 -10.85
C THR A 122 -25.71 11.84 -11.15
N ASP A 123 -25.27 11.69 -12.40
CA ASP A 123 -24.34 10.63 -12.81
C ASP A 123 -22.92 10.84 -12.25
N ASP A 124 -22.64 11.99 -11.61
CA ASP A 124 -21.36 12.23 -10.97
C ASP A 124 -21.19 11.35 -9.72
N LYS A 125 -20.19 10.46 -9.79
CA LYS A 125 -19.86 9.50 -8.73
C LYS A 125 -18.82 10.05 -7.74
N ARG A 126 -18.32 11.27 -7.94
CA ARG A 126 -17.31 11.87 -7.07
C ARG A 126 -17.90 12.21 -5.70
N THR A 127 -17.09 12.03 -4.67
CA THR A 127 -17.47 12.38 -3.31
C THR A 127 -17.16 13.85 -3.02
N LYS A 128 -17.81 14.45 -2.01
CA LYS A 128 -17.51 15.83 -1.59
C LYS A 128 -16.02 15.97 -1.28
N TRP A 129 -15.48 15.03 -0.51
CA TRP A 129 -14.06 14.99 -0.19
C TRP A 129 -13.16 14.83 -1.44
N GLU A 130 -13.59 14.07 -2.44
CA GLU A 130 -12.86 13.95 -3.72
C GLU A 130 -12.70 15.32 -4.41
N VAL A 131 -13.77 16.11 -4.43
CA VAL A 131 -13.79 17.42 -5.11
C VAL A 131 -13.10 18.50 -4.28
N ASP A 132 -13.37 18.54 -2.97
CA ASP A 132 -13.01 19.66 -2.11
C ASP A 132 -11.60 19.53 -1.50
N VAL A 133 -11.09 18.30 -1.37
CA VAL A 133 -9.81 18.01 -0.67
C VAL A 133 -8.83 17.26 -1.55
N TRP A 134 -9.25 16.14 -2.15
CA TRP A 134 -8.37 15.28 -2.92
C TRP A 134 -7.92 15.91 -4.24
N THR A 135 -8.86 16.37 -5.07
CA THR A 135 -8.55 16.96 -6.38
C THR A 135 -7.61 18.16 -6.24
N PRO A 136 -7.83 19.13 -5.33
CA PRO A 136 -6.87 20.20 -5.08
C PRO A 136 -5.47 19.70 -4.72
N LYS A 137 -5.35 18.66 -3.89
CA LYS A 137 -4.03 18.12 -3.52
C LYS A 137 -3.35 17.38 -4.68
N VAL A 138 -4.11 16.70 -5.53
CA VAL A 138 -3.62 16.12 -6.79
C VAL A 138 -3.18 17.22 -7.74
N ASP A 139 -3.91 18.33 -7.82
CA ASP A 139 -3.55 19.46 -8.67
C ASP A 139 -2.31 20.20 -8.17
N GLU A 140 -2.12 20.28 -6.85
CA GLU A 140 -0.94 20.83 -6.21
C GLU A 140 0.32 19.99 -6.51
N LEU A 141 0.24 18.67 -6.31
CA LEU A 141 1.42 17.80 -6.32
C LEU A 141 1.65 17.05 -7.63
N LEU A 142 0.61 16.80 -8.44
CA LEU A 142 0.64 15.84 -9.56
C LEU A 142 0.05 16.42 -10.84
N SER A 143 0.12 17.74 -11.03
CA SER A 143 -0.37 18.40 -12.25
C SER A 143 0.67 19.28 -12.96
N ASP A 144 1.95 19.16 -12.65
CA ASP A 144 3.00 19.74 -13.49
C ASP A 144 3.11 19.02 -14.85
N GLU A 145 3.87 19.62 -15.79
CA GLU A 145 4.03 19.10 -17.15
C GLU A 145 4.69 17.70 -17.20
N PRO A 146 5.86 17.47 -16.56
CA PRO A 146 6.48 16.14 -16.46
C PRO A 146 5.53 15.07 -15.91
N THR A 147 4.86 15.36 -14.79
CA THR A 147 3.94 14.39 -14.17
C THR A 147 2.72 14.12 -15.03
N THR A 148 2.15 15.15 -15.66
CA THR A 148 1.03 14.96 -16.60
C THR A 148 1.45 14.09 -17.78
N PHE A 149 2.64 14.33 -18.34
CA PHE A 149 3.21 13.51 -19.40
C PHE A 149 3.34 12.04 -18.99
N LEU A 150 3.86 11.75 -17.79
CA LEU A 150 4.03 10.37 -17.33
C LEU A 150 2.69 9.63 -17.16
N VAL A 151 1.68 10.31 -16.62
CA VAL A 151 0.31 9.74 -16.48
C VAL A 151 -0.32 9.50 -17.86
N ASP A 152 -0.07 10.38 -18.83
CA ASP A 152 -0.54 10.19 -20.20
C ASP A 152 0.25 9.09 -20.92
N LEU A 153 1.55 8.97 -20.66
CA LEU A 153 2.42 7.93 -21.19
C LEU A 153 1.96 6.54 -20.72
N ARG A 154 1.43 6.42 -19.50
CA ARG A 154 0.73 5.20 -19.06
C ARG A 154 -0.46 4.87 -19.96
N ASN A 155 -1.30 5.85 -20.28
CA ASN A 155 -2.47 5.62 -21.12
C ASN A 155 -2.08 5.26 -22.55
N TYR A 156 -1.07 5.94 -23.10
CA TYR A 156 -0.43 5.58 -24.35
C TYR A 156 0.04 4.11 -24.32
N SER A 157 0.80 3.73 -23.28
CA SER A 157 1.39 2.40 -23.11
C SER A 157 0.39 1.27 -23.01
N LEU A 158 -0.82 1.53 -22.48
CA LEU A 158 -1.83 0.53 -22.23
C LEU A 158 -2.94 0.48 -23.28
N HIS A 159 -3.12 1.55 -24.04
CA HIS A 159 -4.25 1.68 -24.97
C HIS A 159 -3.84 1.99 -26.41
N TYR A 160 -2.56 2.27 -26.68
CA TYR A 160 -2.08 2.61 -28.00
C TYR A 160 -0.86 1.77 -28.42
N ALA A 161 0.29 1.95 -27.75
CA ALA A 161 1.52 1.23 -28.09
C ALA A 161 2.51 1.22 -26.92
N ILE A 162 3.39 0.22 -26.86
CA ILE A 162 4.51 0.23 -25.91
C ILE A 162 5.56 1.24 -26.41
N PRO A 163 5.98 2.22 -25.59
CA PRO A 163 6.98 3.20 -26.00
C PRO A 163 8.33 2.52 -26.25
N VAL A 164 8.89 2.76 -27.44
CA VAL A 164 10.23 2.30 -27.78
C VAL A 164 11.23 3.23 -27.10
N THR A 165 12.07 2.66 -26.23
CA THR A 165 13.14 3.40 -25.55
C THR A 165 14.39 3.46 -26.42
N SER A 166 14.96 4.66 -26.54
CA SER A 166 16.21 4.94 -27.23
C SER A 166 17.31 5.25 -26.22
N MET A 167 18.42 4.52 -26.32
CA MET A 167 19.63 4.75 -25.53
C MET A 167 20.64 5.55 -26.35
N THR A 168 21.18 6.62 -25.79
CA THR A 168 22.13 7.50 -26.51
C THR A 168 23.30 7.85 -25.61
N THR A 169 24.53 7.71 -26.12
CA THR A 169 25.75 8.29 -25.54
C THR A 169 26.01 9.64 -26.18
N ASN A 170 25.90 10.71 -25.39
CA ASN A 170 26.12 12.07 -25.83
C ASN A 170 27.53 12.52 -25.42
N PHE A 171 28.12 13.40 -26.24
CA PHE A 171 29.40 14.01 -25.96
C PHE A 171 29.35 15.51 -26.21
N SER A 172 29.98 16.29 -25.34
CA SER A 172 30.27 17.69 -25.58
C SER A 172 31.75 17.95 -25.33
N SER A 173 32.34 18.79 -26.17
CA SER A 173 33.72 19.24 -26.02
C SER A 173 33.70 20.75 -25.96
N THR A 174 34.39 21.33 -24.98
CA THR A 174 34.47 22.80 -24.80
C THR A 174 35.48 23.47 -25.73
N GLY A 175 35.85 22.82 -26.85
CA GLY A 175 36.77 23.34 -27.86
C GLY A 175 37.98 22.45 -28.10
N ARG A 176 38.90 22.90 -28.95
CA ARG A 176 40.09 22.11 -29.35
C ARG A 176 40.99 21.85 -28.14
N GLY A 177 40.92 20.63 -27.59
CA GLY A 177 41.70 20.19 -26.42
C GLY A 177 41.03 20.43 -25.05
N GLY A 178 39.77 20.85 -25.01
CA GLY A 178 39.03 21.01 -23.76
C GLY A 178 38.53 19.68 -23.18
N PRO A 179 38.14 19.64 -21.89
CA PRO A 179 37.52 18.47 -21.28
C PRO A 179 36.32 18.00 -22.11
N THR A 180 36.27 16.70 -22.40
CA THR A 180 35.11 16.08 -23.03
C THR A 180 34.16 15.62 -21.93
N ALA A 181 32.93 16.11 -21.95
CA ALA A 181 31.87 15.57 -21.11
C ALA A 181 31.13 14.49 -21.89
N LEU A 182 31.04 13.29 -21.31
CA LEU A 182 30.26 12.18 -21.82
C LEU A 182 29.13 11.90 -20.84
N TRP A 183 27.90 11.79 -21.37
CA TRP A 183 26.74 11.41 -20.58
C TRP A 183 25.77 10.56 -21.39
N ASN A 184 25.11 9.64 -20.70
CA ASN A 184 24.17 8.70 -21.27
C ASN A 184 22.73 9.10 -20.96
N THR A 185 21.83 8.95 -21.92
CA THR A 185 20.41 9.27 -21.80
C THR A 185 19.54 8.12 -22.27
N ILE A 186 18.40 7.93 -21.60
CA ILE A 186 17.32 7.04 -22.03
C ILE A 186 16.13 7.93 -22.36
N THR A 187 15.60 7.77 -23.57
CA THR A 187 14.55 8.63 -24.13
C THR A 187 13.51 7.80 -24.85
N VAL A 188 12.43 8.43 -25.29
CA VAL A 188 11.41 7.83 -26.15
C VAL A 188 11.21 8.67 -27.41
N ASP A 189 10.86 8.02 -28.52
CA ASP A 189 10.70 8.69 -29.82
C ASP A 189 9.55 9.69 -29.81
N ARG A 190 9.85 10.95 -30.09
CA ARG A 190 8.89 12.05 -30.08
C ARG A 190 7.86 11.93 -31.19
N ALA A 191 8.27 11.52 -32.39
CA ALA A 191 7.39 11.43 -33.54
C ALA A 191 6.35 10.33 -33.34
N GLU A 192 6.74 9.18 -32.79
CA GLU A 192 5.83 8.10 -32.42
C GLU A 192 4.83 8.54 -31.34
N LEU A 193 5.28 9.23 -30.29
CA LEU A 193 4.39 9.75 -29.25
C LEU A 193 3.33 10.69 -29.82
N LEU A 194 3.72 11.60 -30.72
CA LEU A 194 2.82 12.61 -31.30
C LEU A 194 1.75 12.03 -32.24
N LYS A 195 1.82 10.75 -32.61
CA LYS A 195 0.77 10.06 -33.39
C LYS A 195 -0.49 9.78 -32.56
N TRP A 196 -0.39 9.75 -31.24
CA TRP A 196 -1.53 9.50 -30.38
C TRP A 196 -2.21 10.81 -29.96
N ASP A 197 -3.52 10.93 -30.17
CA ASP A 197 -4.26 12.16 -29.86
C ASP A 197 -4.74 12.27 -28.41
N GLY A 198 -4.54 11.23 -27.59
CA GLY A 198 -5.03 11.18 -26.21
C GLY A 198 -4.22 11.97 -25.17
N TRP A 199 -3.18 12.71 -25.58
CA TRP A 199 -2.39 13.56 -24.67
C TRP A 199 -3.22 14.73 -24.11
N ARG A 200 -3.17 14.94 -22.80
CA ARG A 200 -3.66 16.18 -22.19
C ARG A 200 -2.75 17.35 -22.56
N SER A 201 -3.26 18.58 -22.45
CA SER A 201 -2.54 19.79 -22.86
C SER A 201 -1.13 19.91 -22.27
N LYS A 202 -0.97 19.67 -20.97
CA LYS A 202 0.33 19.70 -20.29
C LYS A 202 1.26 18.55 -20.72
N GLY A 203 0.73 17.34 -20.90
CA GLY A 203 1.50 16.20 -21.41
C GLY A 203 2.00 16.41 -22.83
N ARG A 204 1.12 16.93 -23.72
CA ARG A 204 1.50 17.32 -25.08
C ARG A 204 2.53 18.45 -25.07
N LYS A 205 2.36 19.45 -24.20
CA LYS A 205 3.31 20.56 -24.05
C LYS A 205 4.71 20.05 -23.68
N TYR A 206 4.81 19.10 -22.74
CA TYR A 206 6.06 18.46 -22.37
C TYR A 206 6.74 17.77 -23.57
N ILE A 207 5.99 17.02 -24.39
CA ILE A 207 6.53 16.37 -25.61
C ILE A 207 7.03 17.42 -26.61
N THR A 208 6.28 18.51 -26.78
CA THR A 208 6.61 19.55 -27.77
C THR A 208 7.69 20.53 -27.34
N SER A 209 7.99 20.63 -26.04
CA SER A 209 9.06 21.50 -25.53
C SER A 209 10.46 20.95 -25.81
N HIS A 210 10.57 19.66 -26.12
CA HIS A 210 11.81 19.04 -26.57
C HIS A 210 12.08 19.39 -28.04
N SER A 211 13.25 19.97 -28.30
CA SER A 211 13.66 20.40 -29.64
C SER A 211 14.19 19.26 -30.52
N GLY A 212 14.56 18.12 -29.92
CA GLY A 212 15.05 16.94 -30.64
C GLY A 212 13.95 15.94 -31.00
N ASP A 213 14.38 14.83 -31.61
CA ASP A 213 13.51 13.70 -31.98
C ASP A 213 13.18 12.79 -30.79
N ASN A 214 13.74 13.07 -29.62
CA ASN A 214 13.67 12.24 -28.43
C ASN A 214 13.15 13.05 -27.24
N VAL A 215 12.32 12.42 -26.42
CA VAL A 215 11.74 12.97 -25.19
C VAL A 215 12.37 12.28 -23.99
N ASP A 216 12.79 13.06 -22.98
CA ASP A 216 13.32 12.51 -21.74
C ASP A 216 12.20 11.82 -20.92
N VAL A 217 12.52 10.65 -20.37
CA VAL A 217 11.65 9.91 -19.46
C VAL A 217 12.19 9.86 -18.04
N MET A 218 13.47 10.17 -17.82
CA MET A 218 14.11 10.09 -16.51
C MET A 218 13.56 11.16 -15.57
N THR A 219 13.48 12.41 -16.04
CA THR A 219 12.99 13.54 -15.22
C THR A 219 11.54 13.31 -14.78
N PRO A 220 10.59 12.96 -15.68
CA PRO A 220 9.22 12.65 -15.28
C PRO A 220 9.12 11.52 -14.25
N ILE A 221 9.88 10.43 -14.41
CA ILE A 221 9.89 9.31 -13.45
C ILE A 221 10.37 9.77 -12.08
N ALA A 222 11.49 10.50 -12.00
CA ALA A 222 12.05 10.97 -10.75
C ALA A 222 11.12 11.97 -10.03
N THR A 223 10.57 12.92 -10.79
CA THR A 223 9.61 13.93 -10.29
C THR A 223 8.37 13.24 -9.74
N TYR A 224 7.75 12.35 -10.52
CA TYR A 224 6.55 11.64 -10.12
C TYR A 224 6.78 10.76 -8.89
N SER A 225 7.85 9.94 -8.90
CA SER A 225 8.16 9.04 -7.78
C SER A 225 8.37 9.78 -6.47
N THR A 226 8.87 11.02 -6.51
CA THR A 226 8.99 11.87 -5.33
C THR A 226 7.62 12.41 -4.90
N GLN A 227 6.89 13.04 -5.81
CA GLN A 227 5.58 13.65 -5.52
C GLN A 227 4.53 12.63 -5.06
N VAL A 228 4.52 11.43 -5.64
CA VAL A 228 3.55 10.39 -5.27
C VAL A 228 3.82 9.83 -3.88
N ARG A 229 5.08 9.78 -3.41
CA ARG A 229 5.41 9.40 -2.04
C ARG A 229 4.92 10.44 -1.04
N GLU A 230 5.11 11.72 -1.36
CA GLU A 230 4.57 12.81 -0.56
C GLU A 230 3.03 12.75 -0.51
N PHE A 231 2.39 12.60 -1.66
CA PHE A 231 0.94 12.46 -1.75
C PHE A 231 0.42 11.25 -0.97
N PHE A 232 1.09 10.09 -1.07
CA PHE A 232 0.73 8.88 -0.34
C PHE A 232 0.83 9.09 1.18
N GLY A 233 1.90 9.71 1.67
CA GLY A 233 2.07 10.03 3.09
C GLY A 233 1.00 11.00 3.59
N TRP A 234 0.71 12.05 2.83
CA TRP A 234 -0.40 12.97 3.13
C TRP A 234 -1.75 12.23 3.18
N PHE A 235 -2.04 11.38 2.20
CA PHE A 235 -3.30 10.65 2.12
C PHE A 235 -3.48 9.69 3.30
N TRP A 236 -2.42 8.98 3.68
CA TRP A 236 -2.40 8.12 4.86
C TRP A 236 -2.81 8.88 6.11
N GLN A 237 -2.21 10.06 6.33
CA GLN A 237 -2.51 10.92 7.48
C GLN A 237 -3.95 11.42 7.47
N GLN A 238 -4.57 11.65 6.30
CA GLN A 238 -5.99 12.03 6.24
C GLN A 238 -6.88 10.93 6.81
N ILE A 239 -6.65 9.67 6.41
CA ILE A 239 -7.43 8.53 6.90
C ILE A 239 -7.22 8.36 8.40
N GLU A 240 -5.95 8.39 8.85
CA GLU A 240 -5.59 8.22 10.24
C GLU A 240 -6.19 9.31 11.13
N ASN A 241 -6.04 10.59 10.76
CA ASN A 241 -6.55 11.69 11.58
C ASN A 241 -8.07 11.69 11.73
N THR A 242 -8.81 11.36 10.66
CA THR A 242 -10.27 11.30 10.70
C THR A 242 -10.79 10.13 11.53
N ASN A 243 -10.05 9.01 11.57
CA ASN A 243 -10.54 7.74 12.13
C ASN A 243 -9.70 7.20 13.29
N ARG A 244 -8.86 8.05 13.88
CA ARG A 244 -7.84 7.69 14.88
C ARG A 244 -8.39 6.86 16.03
N ILE A 245 -9.52 7.25 16.61
CA ILE A 245 -10.12 6.54 17.76
C ILE A 245 -10.39 5.08 17.40
N ALA A 246 -11.05 4.83 16.26
CA ALA A 246 -11.38 3.49 15.80
C ALA A 246 -10.13 2.68 15.43
N ILE A 247 -9.16 3.32 14.76
CA ILE A 247 -7.89 2.70 14.36
C ILE A 247 -7.08 2.29 15.59
N ASP A 248 -6.90 3.20 16.54
CA ASP A 248 -6.12 2.99 17.76
C ASP A 248 -6.73 1.88 18.62
N GLU A 249 -8.06 1.86 18.76
CA GLU A 249 -8.75 0.83 19.54
C GLU A 249 -8.52 -0.57 18.96
N TYR A 250 -8.73 -0.74 17.66
CA TYR A 250 -8.46 -2.00 16.98
C TYR A 250 -6.98 -2.39 17.10
N PHE A 251 -6.07 -1.44 16.84
CA PHE A 251 -4.64 -1.69 16.88
C PHE A 251 -4.18 -2.14 18.27
N CYS A 252 -4.58 -1.43 19.33
CA CYS A 252 -4.20 -1.77 20.70
C CYS A 252 -4.71 -3.15 21.11
N LYS A 253 -6.00 -3.44 20.87
CA LYS A 253 -6.60 -4.76 21.21
C LYS A 253 -5.97 -5.89 20.39
N SER A 254 -5.76 -5.69 19.09
CA SER A 254 -5.11 -6.67 18.22
C SER A 254 -3.67 -6.95 18.65
N MET A 255 -2.91 -5.92 19.03
CA MET A 255 -1.53 -6.07 19.50
C MET A 255 -1.46 -6.72 20.87
N GLU A 256 -2.29 -6.31 21.83
CA GLU A 256 -2.41 -6.94 23.15
C GLU A 256 -2.67 -8.44 23.01
N PHE A 257 -3.65 -8.80 22.18
CA PHE A 257 -4.04 -10.19 21.98
C PHE A 257 -2.97 -10.98 21.23
N GLY A 258 -2.41 -10.43 20.14
CA GLY A 258 -1.33 -11.07 19.40
C GLY A 258 -0.09 -11.36 20.26
N LEU A 259 0.31 -10.40 21.10
CA LEU A 259 1.43 -10.57 22.04
C LEU A 259 1.12 -11.61 23.12
N TYR A 260 -0.13 -11.69 23.58
CA TYR A 260 -0.56 -12.75 24.48
C TYR A 260 -0.40 -14.14 23.86
N LEU A 261 -0.80 -14.33 22.60
CA LEU A 261 -0.66 -15.62 21.92
C LEU A 261 0.80 -16.00 21.68
N GLN A 262 1.64 -15.03 21.32
CA GLN A 262 3.09 -15.27 21.21
C GLN A 262 3.68 -15.72 22.55
N HIS A 263 3.31 -15.04 23.63
CA HIS A 263 3.75 -15.39 24.98
C HIS A 263 3.28 -16.79 25.41
N ASP A 264 2.01 -17.14 25.17
CA ASP A 264 1.46 -18.46 25.50
C ASP A 264 2.16 -19.58 24.72
N SER A 265 2.39 -19.35 23.42
CA SER A 265 3.15 -20.27 22.54
C SER A 265 4.60 -20.47 23.00
N MET A 266 5.26 -19.42 23.50
CA MET A 266 6.62 -19.54 24.05
C MET A 266 6.65 -20.49 25.26
N LEU A 267 5.64 -20.45 26.14
CA LEU A 267 5.59 -21.31 27.33
C LEU A 267 5.35 -22.79 26.97
N GLY A 268 4.58 -23.07 25.91
CA GLY A 268 4.39 -24.44 25.43
C GLY A 268 5.67 -25.13 24.91
N ARG A 269 6.68 -24.35 24.50
CA ARG A 269 7.95 -24.87 23.94
C ARG A 269 8.99 -25.23 24.99
N PHE A 270 8.85 -24.75 26.21
CA PHE A 270 9.81 -25.00 27.29
C PHE A 270 9.04 -25.62 28.45
N GLY A 271 9.33 -26.88 28.75
CA GLY A 271 8.70 -27.62 29.85
C GLY A 271 8.91 -26.96 31.23
N PRO A 272 8.55 -27.67 32.32
CA PRO A 272 8.56 -27.14 33.69
C PRO A 272 9.86 -26.44 34.13
N ASP A 273 10.99 -26.84 33.55
CA ASP A 273 12.35 -26.40 33.92
C ASP A 273 12.84 -25.14 33.18
N GLY A 274 12.11 -24.64 32.17
CA GLY A 274 12.47 -23.43 31.42
C GLY A 274 12.24 -22.10 32.17
N ARG A 275 11.65 -22.17 33.38
CA ARG A 275 11.15 -21.01 34.13
C ARG A 275 12.23 -20.00 34.53
N GLY A 276 13.45 -20.45 34.83
CA GLY A 276 14.55 -19.57 35.22
C GLY A 276 15.09 -18.74 34.04
N VAL A 277 15.23 -19.37 32.86
CA VAL A 277 15.76 -18.76 31.64
C VAL A 277 14.75 -17.80 31.00
N LEU A 278 13.45 -18.07 31.19
CA LEU A 278 12.38 -17.28 30.60
C LEU A 278 11.96 -16.07 31.43
N ARG A 279 12.26 -15.98 32.73
CA ARG A 279 11.81 -14.86 33.59
C ARG A 279 12.07 -13.46 32.99
N PRO A 280 13.26 -13.13 32.48
CA PRO A 280 13.50 -11.84 31.83
C PRO A 280 12.67 -11.66 30.56
N LYS A 281 12.54 -12.70 29.73
CA LYS A 281 11.74 -12.68 28.49
C LYS A 281 10.23 -12.55 28.77
N LEU A 282 9.75 -13.17 29.85
CA LEU A 282 8.36 -13.08 30.31
C LEU A 282 8.06 -11.69 30.88
N ALA A 283 9.00 -11.11 31.63
CA ALA A 283 8.87 -9.73 32.10
C ALA A 283 8.83 -8.74 30.94
N GLU A 284 9.70 -8.93 29.94
CA GLU A 284 9.72 -8.12 28.72
C GLU A 284 8.42 -8.25 27.92
N ALA A 285 7.95 -9.48 27.67
CA ALA A 285 6.70 -9.73 26.96
C ALA A 285 5.48 -9.14 27.71
N ARG A 286 5.48 -9.18 29.06
CA ARG A 286 4.44 -8.53 29.87
C ARG A 286 4.50 -7.01 29.78
N ARG A 287 5.70 -6.42 29.74
CA ARG A 287 5.90 -4.98 29.54
C ARG A 287 5.38 -4.55 28.17
N GLN A 288 5.79 -5.23 27.11
CA GLN A 288 5.31 -4.98 25.74
C GLN A 288 3.79 -5.13 25.66
N ARG A 289 3.24 -6.20 26.26
CA ARG A 289 1.79 -6.36 26.32
C ARG A 289 1.11 -5.23 27.08
N ALA A 290 1.69 -4.70 28.16
CA ALA A 290 1.13 -3.58 28.92
C ALA A 290 1.16 -2.24 28.17
N GLU A 291 1.99 -2.10 27.12
CA GLU A 291 2.02 -0.91 26.26
C GLU A 291 0.75 -0.82 25.39
N PHE A 292 0.24 -1.96 24.94
CA PHE A 292 -0.98 -2.07 24.11
C PHE A 292 -2.21 -2.49 24.90
N GLY A 293 -1.99 -3.28 25.96
CA GLY A 293 -2.96 -4.01 26.75
C GLY A 293 -3.07 -3.52 28.18
N THR A 294 -4.22 -3.76 28.80
CA THR A 294 -4.73 -3.04 29.98
C THR A 294 -5.00 -1.55 29.80
N ARG A 295 -4.98 -1.03 28.56
CA ARG A 295 -5.64 0.23 28.18
C ARG A 295 -7.12 0.04 27.81
N GLY A 296 -7.71 -1.09 28.21
CA GLY A 296 -9.16 -1.31 28.17
C GLY A 296 -9.87 -0.35 29.11
N TRP A 297 -10.21 0.83 28.57
CA TRP A 297 -11.28 1.74 28.98
C TRP A 297 -11.13 2.45 30.32
N ARG A 298 -10.30 3.48 30.32
CA ARG A 298 -10.60 4.77 30.94
C ARG A 298 -10.16 5.81 29.91
N LEU A 299 -11.02 6.22 28.97
CA LEU A 299 -10.83 7.53 28.36
C LEU A 299 -10.93 8.48 29.55
N ILE A 300 -9.80 8.95 30.07
CA ILE A 300 -9.81 10.01 31.07
C ILE A 300 -10.13 11.26 30.26
N THR A 301 -11.43 11.50 30.08
CA THR A 301 -11.93 12.65 29.34
C THR A 301 -12.41 13.66 30.36
N LEU A 302 -12.15 14.94 30.07
CA LEU A 302 -12.82 16.01 30.77
C LEU A 302 -14.30 15.96 30.37
N ASP A 303 -15.20 15.83 31.34
CA ASP A 303 -16.61 16.06 31.09
C ASP A 303 -16.91 17.55 30.85
N GLU A 304 -18.17 17.89 30.64
CA GLU A 304 -18.63 19.26 30.43
C GLU A 304 -18.30 20.20 31.61
N SER A 305 -17.98 19.64 32.79
CA SER A 305 -17.57 20.39 33.98
C SER A 305 -16.05 20.49 34.17
N GLY A 306 -15.26 19.85 33.29
CA GLY A 306 -13.82 19.81 33.40
C GLY A 306 -13.31 18.80 34.43
N GLU A 307 -14.10 17.79 34.79
CA GLU A 307 -13.67 16.68 35.64
C GLU A 307 -13.21 15.48 34.81
N TRP A 308 -12.14 14.84 35.28
CA TRP A 308 -11.58 13.64 34.66
C TRP A 308 -12.49 12.44 34.93
N VAL A 309 -13.30 12.06 33.94
CA VAL A 309 -14.19 10.89 34.02
C VAL A 309 -13.52 9.67 33.43
N VAL A 310 -13.77 8.51 34.01
CA VAL A 310 -13.27 7.23 33.58
C VAL A 310 -14.34 6.51 32.76
N GLY A 311 -14.09 6.27 31.47
CA GLY A 311 -15.00 5.48 30.62
C GLY A 311 -15.31 4.07 31.18
N GLU A 312 -16.51 3.55 30.90
CA GLU A 312 -16.97 2.22 31.32
C GLU A 312 -16.20 1.10 30.63
N ARG A 313 -16.00 -0.03 31.29
CA ARG A 313 -15.25 -1.14 30.69
C ARG A 313 -16.03 -1.77 29.53
N ASP A 314 -15.38 -1.94 28.36
CA ASP A 314 -15.88 -2.80 27.28
C ASP A 314 -16.13 -4.23 27.82
N PRO A 315 -17.41 -4.66 27.95
CA PRO A 315 -17.76 -5.93 28.57
C PRO A 315 -17.33 -7.11 27.70
N ASP A 316 -17.23 -6.92 26.39
CA ASP A 316 -16.88 -7.95 25.41
C ASP A 316 -15.35 -8.09 25.22
N TRP A 317 -14.55 -7.26 25.91
CA TRP A 317 -13.10 -7.39 26.00
C TRP A 317 -12.62 -7.61 27.45
N PRO A 318 -12.91 -8.78 28.05
CA PRO A 318 -12.47 -9.10 29.42
C PRO A 318 -10.94 -9.13 29.54
N PRO A 319 -10.36 -9.09 30.76
CA PRO A 319 -8.91 -9.16 30.90
C PRO A 319 -8.41 -10.50 30.35
N LEU A 320 -7.22 -10.49 29.74
CA LEU A 320 -6.58 -11.74 29.34
C LEU A 320 -6.27 -12.60 30.57
N PRO A 321 -6.37 -13.94 30.45
CA PRO A 321 -6.02 -14.83 31.54
C PRO A 321 -4.63 -14.51 32.10
N PRO A 322 -4.44 -14.57 33.43
CA PRO A 322 -3.11 -14.50 33.99
C PRO A 322 -2.32 -15.67 33.43
N GLY A 323 -1.26 -15.39 32.66
CA GLY A 323 -0.33 -16.43 32.22
C GLY A 323 0.21 -17.19 33.44
N PRO A 324 0.74 -18.41 33.25
CA PRO A 324 1.27 -19.21 34.36
C PRO A 324 2.24 -18.38 35.21
N ARG A 325 2.01 -18.39 36.53
CA ARG A 325 2.82 -17.62 37.50
C ARG A 325 4.19 -18.24 37.72
#